data_AF-A0A6N7HRL5-F1
#
_entry.id   AF-A0A6N7HRL5-F1
#
_cell.length_a   1.000
_cell.length_b   1.000
_cell.length_c   1.000
_cell.angle_alpha   90.00
_cell.angle_beta   90.00
_cell.angle_gamma   90.00
#
_symmetry.space_group_name_H-M   'P 1'
#
loop_
_entity.id
_entity.type
_entity.pdbx_description
1 polymer ?
#
loop_
_entity_poly.entity_id
_entity_poly.type
_entity_poly.pdbx_seq_one_letter_code
_entity_poly.pdbx_strand_id
1 'polypeptide(L)'
;MCFTLCWGIFTATGWIKRLTGLQAIRSGHMILASLTLATGISHAVVFVLLREQSLSLTGISVPFTGKFRHTLGILGLEIMIAITLGVGMRRFVKYRNWLRFHQLAYPAVAMVVVHSWFGAIANGHLSVLWLGGLTAVTPAVTLTVLRFTPPRVLIKAGLLSAAPAATPPQMADIDPTEAPNRGVNGKKVQVSVDNQRCRRYGICQAESPELFQLLADGRLRYVRDPDTGSRAGAQAAARSCPMQAIQLQEVRSR
;
A
#
# COMPACT_ATOMS: atom_id res chain seq x y z
N MET A 1 -1.86 -14.40 -5.81
CA MET A 1 -1.34 -14.50 -4.43
C MET A 1 -0.04 -13.70 -4.28
N CYS A 2 1.14 -14.21 -4.67
CA CYS A 2 2.43 -13.55 -4.44
C CYS A 2 2.52 -12.16 -5.10
N PHE A 3 2.12 -12.02 -6.37
CA PHE A 3 2.08 -10.72 -7.03
C PHE A 3 1.14 -9.73 -6.34
N THR A 4 -0.02 -10.19 -5.86
CA THR A 4 -0.95 -9.38 -5.07
C THR A 4 -0.29 -8.80 -3.82
N LEU A 5 0.53 -9.62 -3.14
CA LEU A 5 1.29 -9.20 -1.96
C LEU A 5 2.37 -8.19 -2.32
N CYS A 6 3.16 -8.44 -3.37
CA CYS A 6 4.17 -7.49 -3.87
C CYS A 6 3.52 -6.13 -4.18
N TRP A 7 2.39 -6.13 -4.89
CA TRP A 7 1.64 -4.94 -5.21
C TRP A 7 1.07 -4.25 -3.96
N GLY A 8 0.62 -5.01 -2.98
CA GLY A 8 0.19 -4.51 -1.68
C GLY A 8 1.32 -3.77 -0.95
N ILE A 9 2.54 -4.31 -1.00
CA ILE A 9 3.72 -3.64 -0.43
C ILE A 9 4.01 -2.34 -1.20
N PHE A 10 4.00 -2.36 -2.54
CA PHE A 10 4.22 -1.16 -3.34
C PHE A 10 3.18 -0.07 -3.10
N THR A 11 1.90 -0.42 -2.94
CA THR A 11 0.86 0.56 -2.57
C THR A 11 1.10 1.16 -1.18
N ALA A 12 1.57 0.37 -0.21
CA ALA A 12 1.80 0.81 1.15
C ALA A 12 3.09 1.64 1.32
N THR A 13 4.14 1.35 0.55
CA THR A 13 5.44 2.02 0.67
C THR A 13 5.67 3.13 -0.36
N GLY A 14 4.98 3.09 -1.50
CA GLY A 14 5.16 4.04 -2.60
C GLY A 14 6.50 3.91 -3.34
N TRP A 15 7.27 2.82 -3.13
CA TRP A 15 8.63 2.68 -3.67
C TRP A 15 8.73 2.83 -5.20
N ILE A 16 7.72 2.38 -5.94
CA ILE A 16 7.71 2.45 -7.42
C ILE A 16 6.83 3.58 -7.97
N LYS A 17 6.44 4.56 -7.14
CA LYS A 17 5.50 5.63 -7.54
C LYS A 17 5.98 6.44 -8.75
N ARG A 18 7.29 6.59 -8.92
CA ARG A 18 7.92 7.34 -10.03
C ARG A 18 7.81 6.61 -11.39
N LEU A 19 7.69 5.29 -11.39
CA LEU A 19 7.70 4.48 -12.60
C LEU A 19 6.31 4.25 -13.19
N THR A 20 5.32 3.98 -12.34
CA THR A 20 4.00 3.50 -12.80
C THR A 20 2.83 4.36 -12.34
N GLY A 21 3.06 5.36 -11.48
CA GLY A 21 2.00 6.20 -10.91
C GLY A 21 1.14 5.49 -9.85
N LEU A 22 0.74 6.22 -8.81
CA LEU A 22 0.08 5.62 -7.64
C LEU A 22 -1.28 4.99 -7.95
N GLN A 23 -2.03 5.54 -8.91
CA GLN A 23 -3.32 5.01 -9.34
C GLN A 23 -3.18 3.64 -10.02
N ALA A 24 -2.19 3.46 -10.90
CA ALA A 24 -1.96 2.19 -11.57
C ALA A 24 -1.55 1.10 -10.58
N ILE A 25 -0.68 1.42 -9.61
CA ILE A 25 -0.29 0.49 -8.56
C ILE A 25 -1.54 0.08 -7.75
N ARG A 26 -2.36 1.03 -7.32
CA ARG A 26 -3.57 0.70 -6.55
C ARG A 26 -4.57 -0.14 -7.33
N SER A 27 -4.90 0.24 -8.57
CA SER A 27 -5.81 -0.52 -9.41
C SER A 27 -5.26 -1.91 -9.71
N GLY A 28 -3.95 -2.02 -9.96
CA GLY A 28 -3.27 -3.30 -10.14
C GLY A 28 -3.39 -4.21 -8.92
N HIS A 29 -3.19 -3.70 -7.71
CA HIS A 29 -3.41 -4.47 -6.49
C HIS A 29 -4.85 -4.97 -6.38
N MET A 30 -5.85 -4.11 -6.66
CA MET A 30 -7.26 -4.50 -6.63
C MET A 30 -7.59 -5.59 -7.65
N ILE A 31 -7.10 -5.48 -8.89
CA ILE A 31 -7.32 -6.49 -9.95
C ILE A 31 -6.68 -7.83 -9.56
N LEU A 32 -5.41 -7.81 -9.14
CA LEU A 32 -4.68 -9.00 -8.72
C LEU A 32 -5.32 -9.66 -7.49
N ALA A 33 -5.86 -8.87 -6.55
CA ALA A 33 -6.59 -9.38 -5.39
C ALA A 33 -7.88 -10.08 -5.79
N SER A 34 -8.69 -9.46 -6.66
CA SER A 34 -9.92 -10.06 -7.17
C SER A 34 -9.66 -11.37 -7.93
N LEU A 35 -8.67 -11.37 -8.83
CA LEU A 35 -8.29 -12.58 -9.57
C LEU A 35 -7.83 -13.69 -8.62
N THR A 36 -7.00 -13.33 -7.64
CA THR A 36 -6.50 -14.26 -6.63
C THR A 36 -7.62 -14.90 -5.82
N LEU A 37 -8.61 -14.11 -5.41
CA LEU A 37 -9.76 -14.60 -4.66
C LEU A 37 -10.65 -15.49 -5.54
N ALA A 38 -10.93 -15.07 -6.78
CA ALA A 38 -11.73 -15.85 -7.72
C ALA A 38 -11.09 -17.22 -8.01
N THR A 39 -9.79 -17.26 -8.32
CA THR A 39 -9.08 -18.53 -8.55
C THR A 39 -9.07 -19.42 -7.31
N GLY A 40 -8.86 -18.84 -6.12
CA GLY A 40 -8.87 -19.59 -4.85
C GLY A 40 -10.24 -20.21 -4.54
N ILE A 41 -11.32 -19.45 -4.73
CA ILE A 41 -12.69 -19.94 -4.56
C ILE A 41 -13.00 -21.03 -5.59
N SER A 42 -12.70 -20.81 -6.87
CA SER A 42 -12.93 -21.81 -7.92
C SER A 42 -12.15 -23.10 -7.64
N HIS A 43 -10.90 -23.00 -7.19
CA HIS A 43 -10.09 -24.14 -6.78
C HIS A 43 -10.77 -24.92 -5.65
N ALA A 44 -11.22 -24.24 -4.58
CA ALA A 44 -11.92 -24.89 -3.48
C ALA A 44 -13.23 -25.57 -3.93
N VAL A 45 -14.02 -24.91 -4.79
CA VAL A 45 -15.28 -25.46 -5.32
C VAL A 45 -15.04 -26.73 -6.13
N VAL A 46 -14.03 -26.75 -7.00
CA VAL A 46 -13.70 -27.95 -7.79
C VAL A 46 -13.40 -29.14 -6.87
N PHE A 47 -12.63 -28.94 -5.79
CA PHE A 47 -12.34 -30.01 -4.82
C PHE A 47 -13.56 -30.48 -4.02
N VAL A 48 -14.57 -29.63 -3.80
CA VAL A 48 -15.86 -30.04 -3.21
C VAL A 48 -16.66 -30.90 -4.17
N LEU A 49 -16.63 -30.57 -5.46
CA LEU A 49 -17.35 -31.31 -6.50
C LEU A 49 -16.70 -32.67 -6.80
N LEU A 50 -15.38 -32.74 -6.73
CA LEU A 50 -14.61 -33.99 -6.83
C LEU A 50 -14.76 -34.81 -5.53
N ARG A 51 -15.87 -35.56 -5.41
CA ARG A 51 -16.25 -36.39 -4.25
C ARG A 51 -15.20 -37.40 -3.76
N GLU A 52 -14.08 -37.57 -4.45
CA GLU A 52 -13.02 -38.53 -4.11
C GLU A 52 -12.10 -38.08 -2.95
N GLN A 53 -12.12 -36.80 -2.52
CA GLN A 53 -11.14 -36.25 -1.56
C GLN A 53 -11.68 -35.97 -0.14
N SER A 54 -12.86 -36.48 0.22
CA SER A 54 -13.46 -36.40 1.57
C SER A 54 -13.56 -34.99 2.18
N LEU A 55 -13.72 -33.94 1.37
CA LEU A 55 -14.03 -32.59 1.83
C LEU A 55 -15.55 -32.41 1.89
N SER A 56 -16.14 -32.50 3.08
CA SER A 56 -17.54 -32.13 3.31
C SER A 56 -17.69 -30.62 3.49
N LEU A 57 -18.88 -30.07 3.20
CA LEU A 57 -19.21 -28.66 3.48
C LEU A 57 -18.98 -28.29 4.95
N THR A 58 -19.19 -29.23 5.86
CA THR A 58 -18.92 -29.08 7.30
C THR A 58 -17.43 -29.07 7.65
N GLY A 59 -16.59 -29.80 6.91
CA GLY A 59 -15.14 -29.76 7.08
C GLY A 59 -14.48 -28.48 6.54
N ILE A 60 -15.23 -27.70 5.75
CA ILE A 60 -14.80 -26.38 5.25
C ILE A 60 -15.10 -25.28 6.26
N SER A 61 -16.21 -25.37 6.99
CA SER A 61 -16.61 -24.36 7.98
C SER A 61 -15.96 -24.55 9.36
N VAL A 62 -15.46 -25.75 9.67
CA VAL A 62 -14.76 -26.05 10.93
C VAL A 62 -13.30 -26.37 10.63
N PRO A 63 -12.36 -25.46 10.97
CA PRO A 63 -10.95 -25.71 10.74
C PRO A 63 -10.47 -26.91 11.57
N PHE A 64 -9.41 -27.58 11.09
CA PHE A 64 -8.70 -28.69 11.76
C PHE A 64 -9.37 -30.08 11.74
N THR A 65 -10.46 -30.27 11.01
CA THR A 65 -11.12 -31.58 10.89
C THR A 65 -10.53 -32.50 9.81
N GLY A 66 -9.59 -31.99 8.99
CA GLY A 66 -9.00 -32.71 7.86
C GLY A 66 -7.46 -32.72 7.86
N LYS A 67 -6.87 -33.19 6.74
CA LYS A 67 -5.41 -33.23 6.55
C LYS A 67 -4.80 -31.84 6.77
N PHE A 68 -3.67 -31.77 7.50
CA PHE A 68 -2.97 -30.52 7.81
C PHE A 68 -2.81 -29.57 6.62
N ARG A 69 -2.40 -30.12 5.46
CA ARG A 69 -2.27 -29.36 4.22
C ARG A 69 -3.58 -28.68 3.79
N HIS A 70 -4.73 -29.35 3.89
CA HIS A 70 -6.02 -28.77 3.47
C HIS A 70 -6.47 -27.68 4.45
N THR A 71 -6.25 -27.88 5.75
CA THR A 71 -6.56 -26.89 6.80
C THR A 71 -5.87 -25.55 6.55
N LEU A 72 -4.59 -25.56 6.16
CA LEU A 72 -3.86 -24.32 5.81
C LEU A 72 -4.47 -23.60 4.61
N GLY A 73 -4.91 -24.34 3.59
CA GLY A 73 -5.57 -23.78 2.41
C GLY A 73 -6.93 -23.16 2.75
N ILE A 74 -7.74 -23.85 3.57
CA ILE A 74 -9.06 -23.39 4.03
C ILE A 74 -8.90 -22.12 4.87
N LEU A 75 -8.11 -22.15 5.95
CA LEU A 75 -7.89 -21.00 6.83
C LEU A 75 -7.34 -19.79 6.06
N GLY A 76 -6.38 -20.02 5.16
CA GLY A 76 -5.84 -18.97 4.30
C GLY A 76 -6.93 -18.33 3.44
N LEU A 77 -7.77 -19.13 2.77
CA LEU A 77 -8.87 -18.63 1.94
C LEU A 77 -9.94 -17.89 2.75
N GLU A 78 -10.34 -18.42 3.90
CA GLU A 78 -11.32 -17.78 4.81
C GLU A 78 -10.84 -16.41 5.28
N ILE A 79 -9.57 -16.31 5.71
CA ILE A 79 -8.99 -15.02 6.09
C ILE A 79 -8.99 -14.05 4.91
N MET A 80 -8.65 -14.50 3.70
CA MET A 80 -8.67 -13.65 2.50
C MET A 80 -10.07 -13.17 2.11
N ILE A 81 -11.09 -14.03 2.24
CA ILE A 81 -12.50 -13.66 2.08
C ILE A 81 -12.88 -12.61 3.13
N ALA A 82 -12.56 -12.85 4.41
CA ALA A 82 -12.87 -11.93 5.49
C ALA A 82 -12.20 -10.56 5.30
N ILE A 83 -10.94 -10.54 4.85
CA ILE A 83 -10.22 -9.31 4.49
C ILE A 83 -10.94 -8.57 3.36
N THR A 84 -11.41 -9.29 2.34
CA THR A 84 -12.12 -8.70 1.19
C THR A 84 -13.45 -8.06 1.61
N LEU A 85 -14.22 -8.74 2.46
CA LEU A 85 -15.42 -8.17 3.09
C LEU A 85 -15.08 -6.94 3.94
N GLY A 86 -13.97 -6.99 4.68
CA GLY A 86 -13.43 -5.86 5.44
C GLY A 86 -13.10 -4.63 4.58
N VAL A 87 -12.67 -4.80 3.32
CA VAL A 87 -12.47 -3.69 2.37
C VAL A 87 -13.78 -2.97 2.06
N GLY A 88 -14.89 -3.72 1.91
CA GLY A 88 -16.24 -3.15 1.70
C GLY A 88 -16.77 -2.40 2.94
N MET A 89 -16.43 -2.90 4.13
CA MET A 89 -16.85 -2.32 5.41
C MET A 89 -15.97 -1.14 5.88
N ARG A 90 -14.89 -0.81 5.16
CA ARG A 90 -13.89 0.20 5.58
C ARG A 90 -14.46 1.56 5.93
N ARG A 91 -15.65 1.92 5.41
CA ARG A 91 -16.33 3.20 5.71
C ARG A 91 -16.91 3.28 7.12
N PHE A 92 -17.09 2.14 7.78
CA PHE A 92 -17.74 2.02 9.09
C PHE A 92 -16.76 1.76 10.24
N VAL A 93 -15.51 1.40 9.93
CA VAL A 93 -14.52 1.00 10.93
C VAL A 93 -13.36 2.00 10.96
N LYS A 94 -12.75 2.18 12.14
CA LYS A 94 -11.55 3.02 12.28
C LYS A 94 -10.42 2.50 11.38
N TYR A 95 -9.79 3.39 10.64
CA TYR A 95 -8.74 3.04 9.68
C TYR A 95 -7.63 2.18 10.27
N ARG A 96 -7.17 2.47 11.50
CA ARG A 96 -6.12 1.69 12.18
C ARG A 96 -6.55 0.24 12.44
N ASN A 97 -7.80 0.03 12.82
CA ASN A 97 -8.32 -1.31 13.08
C ASN A 97 -8.51 -2.08 11.78
N TRP A 98 -9.05 -1.41 10.76
CA TRP A 98 -9.15 -1.95 9.41
C TRP A 98 -7.78 -2.35 8.85
N LEU A 99 -6.77 -1.49 9.01
CA LEU A 99 -5.42 -1.75 8.51
C LEU A 99 -4.79 -2.96 9.22
N ARG A 100 -4.90 -3.04 10.56
CA ARG A 100 -4.43 -4.20 11.33
C ARG A 100 -5.11 -5.50 10.88
N PHE A 101 -6.41 -5.44 10.63
CA PHE A 101 -7.14 -6.59 10.10
C PHE A 101 -6.69 -6.96 8.69
N HIS A 102 -6.49 -5.97 7.81
CA HIS A 102 -5.97 -6.19 6.46
C HIS A 102 -4.55 -6.76 6.46
N GLN A 103 -3.73 -6.43 7.46
CA GLN A 103 -2.38 -7.01 7.64
C GLN A 103 -2.39 -8.52 7.91
N LEU A 104 -3.54 -9.12 8.28
CA LEU A 104 -3.69 -10.58 8.32
C LEU A 104 -3.52 -11.21 6.92
N ALA A 105 -3.47 -10.42 5.84
CA ALA A 105 -3.11 -10.90 4.51
C ALA A 105 -1.70 -11.53 4.46
N TYR A 106 -0.74 -11.04 5.25
CA TYR A 106 0.62 -11.62 5.28
C TYR A 106 0.60 -13.08 5.76
N PRO A 107 0.08 -13.41 6.95
CA PRO A 107 -0.01 -14.80 7.38
C PRO A 107 -0.95 -15.63 6.51
N ALA A 108 -2.04 -15.06 5.97
CA ALA A 108 -2.93 -15.79 5.07
C ALA A 108 -2.23 -16.25 3.77
N VAL A 109 -1.47 -15.35 3.13
CA VAL A 109 -0.69 -15.71 1.94
C VAL A 109 0.37 -16.76 2.28
N ALA A 110 1.03 -16.65 3.44
CA ALA A 110 2.00 -17.66 3.88
C ALA A 110 1.34 -19.04 4.05
N MET A 111 0.17 -19.12 4.69
CA MET A 111 -0.59 -20.36 4.84
C MET A 111 -0.94 -20.99 3.49
N VAL A 112 -1.41 -20.19 2.52
CA VAL A 112 -1.74 -20.68 1.16
C VAL A 112 -0.49 -21.17 0.41
N VAL A 113 0.65 -20.48 0.53
CA VAL A 113 1.93 -20.93 -0.06
C VAL A 113 2.35 -22.27 0.53
N VAL A 114 2.28 -22.42 1.85
CA VAL A 114 2.62 -23.68 2.54
C VAL A 114 1.65 -24.80 2.15
N HIS A 115 0.36 -24.51 2.02
CA HIS A 115 -0.64 -25.43 1.47
C HIS A 115 -0.24 -25.93 0.08
N SER A 116 0.10 -25.02 -0.85
CA SER A 116 0.54 -25.38 -2.20
C SER A 116 1.83 -26.22 -2.20
N TRP A 117 2.77 -25.91 -1.31
CA TRP A 117 4.04 -26.65 -1.19
C TRP A 117 3.80 -28.10 -0.74
N PHE A 118 3.06 -28.31 0.35
CA PHE A 118 2.71 -29.66 0.80
C PHE A 118 1.80 -30.40 -0.18
N GLY A 119 0.95 -29.67 -0.90
CA GLY A 119 0.18 -30.20 -2.03
C GLY A 119 1.10 -30.76 -3.12
N ALA A 120 2.13 -30.01 -3.55
CA ALA A 120 3.05 -30.46 -4.58
C ALA A 120 3.88 -31.69 -4.15
N ILE A 121 4.37 -31.72 -2.91
CA ILE A 121 5.10 -32.88 -2.36
C ILE A 121 4.23 -34.13 -2.43
N ALA A 122 3.01 -34.04 -1.90
CA ALA A 122 2.14 -35.19 -1.76
C ALA A 122 1.50 -35.65 -3.08
N ASN A 123 1.60 -34.86 -4.15
CA ASN A 123 1.18 -35.26 -5.50
C ASN A 123 2.38 -35.54 -6.44
N GLY A 124 3.62 -35.53 -5.94
CA GLY A 124 4.82 -35.82 -6.76
C GLY A 124 5.21 -34.72 -7.76
N HIS A 125 4.61 -33.53 -7.68
CA HIS A 125 4.83 -32.42 -8.62
C HIS A 125 5.77 -31.35 -8.07
N LEU A 126 6.72 -31.71 -7.20
CA LEU A 126 7.61 -30.75 -6.56
C LEU A 126 8.43 -29.96 -7.60
N SER A 127 8.93 -30.59 -8.66
CA SER A 127 9.72 -29.93 -9.72
C SER A 127 8.97 -28.78 -10.42
N VAL A 128 7.66 -28.92 -10.63
CA VAL A 128 6.81 -27.88 -11.22
C VAL A 128 6.67 -26.68 -10.27
N LEU A 129 6.55 -26.96 -8.97
CA LEU A 129 6.52 -25.93 -7.93
C LEU A 129 7.87 -25.18 -7.84
N TRP A 130 9.00 -25.82 -8.09
CA TRP A 130 10.31 -25.17 -8.08
C TRP A 130 10.47 -24.14 -9.22
N LEU A 131 10.02 -24.44 -10.44
CA LEU A 131 10.14 -23.52 -11.58
C LEU A 131 9.20 -22.30 -11.47
N GLY A 132 7.92 -22.53 -11.14
CA GLY A 132 6.93 -21.45 -11.08
C GLY A 132 6.73 -20.83 -9.70
N GLY A 133 6.94 -21.60 -8.64
CA GLY A 133 6.71 -21.17 -7.26
C GLY A 133 7.86 -20.33 -6.71
N LEU A 134 9.12 -20.73 -6.94
CA LEU A 134 10.27 -19.99 -6.41
C LEU A 134 10.38 -18.59 -7.06
N THR A 135 10.10 -18.49 -8.36
CA THR A 135 10.13 -17.23 -9.12
C THR A 135 9.10 -16.23 -8.62
N ALA A 136 7.91 -16.69 -8.21
CA ALA A 136 6.87 -15.83 -7.65
C ALA A 136 7.03 -15.55 -6.14
N VAL A 137 7.50 -16.54 -5.37
CA VAL A 137 7.66 -16.44 -3.90
C VAL A 137 8.86 -15.58 -3.53
N THR A 138 9.99 -15.70 -4.23
CA THR A 138 11.22 -14.95 -3.93
C THR A 138 10.99 -13.44 -3.86
N PRO A 139 10.43 -12.76 -4.87
CA PRO A 139 10.19 -11.32 -4.77
C PRO A 139 9.20 -10.96 -3.65
N ALA A 140 8.20 -11.80 -3.40
CA ALA A 140 7.22 -11.57 -2.34
C ALA A 140 7.86 -11.65 -0.95
N VAL A 141 8.70 -12.66 -0.70
CA VAL A 141 9.44 -12.82 0.56
C VAL A 141 10.43 -11.67 0.71
N THR A 142 11.24 -11.38 -0.31
CA THR A 142 12.21 -10.29 -0.28
C THR A 142 11.55 -8.95 0.05
N LEU A 143 10.47 -8.59 -0.66
CA LEU A 143 9.76 -7.34 -0.39
C LEU A 143 9.12 -7.33 1.01
N THR A 144 8.63 -8.47 1.49
CA THR A 144 8.06 -8.59 2.83
C THR A 144 9.13 -8.35 3.89
N VAL A 145 10.30 -8.98 3.76
CA VAL A 145 11.44 -8.75 4.66
C VAL A 145 11.84 -7.27 4.63
N LEU A 146 12.08 -6.71 3.44
CA LEU A 146 12.47 -5.32 3.27
C LEU A 146 11.43 -4.34 3.86
N ARG A 147 10.13 -4.69 3.85
CA ARG A 147 9.07 -3.85 4.41
C ARG A 147 9.18 -3.68 5.93
N PHE A 148 9.69 -4.70 6.62
CA PHE A 148 9.89 -4.69 8.08
C PHE A 148 11.31 -4.28 8.48
N THR A 149 12.25 -4.24 7.53
CA THR A 149 13.60 -3.74 7.76
C THR A 149 13.59 -2.24 8.12
N PRO A 150 14.27 -1.82 9.20
CA PRO A 150 14.37 -0.40 9.56
C PRO A 150 14.99 0.44 8.44
N PRO A 151 14.49 1.67 8.19
CA PRO A 151 15.01 2.53 7.12
C PRO A 151 16.52 2.78 7.20
N ARG A 152 17.09 2.84 8.41
CA ARG A 152 18.53 3.02 8.63
C ARG A 152 19.36 1.90 8.01
N VAL A 153 18.88 0.66 8.08
CA VAL A 153 19.57 -0.51 7.50
C VAL A 153 19.47 -0.47 5.97
N LEU A 154 18.30 -0.11 5.44
CA LEU A 154 18.08 0.04 4.00
C LEU A 154 18.93 1.17 3.41
N ILE A 155 19.10 2.29 4.13
CA ILE A 155 19.97 3.40 3.73
C ILE A 155 21.44 2.97 3.75
N LYS A 156 21.90 2.30 4.82
CA LYS A 156 23.27 1.76 4.90
C LYS A 156 23.57 0.75 3.80
N ALA A 157 22.59 -0.04 3.41
CA ALA A 157 22.71 -1.00 2.30
C ALA A 157 22.59 -0.36 0.91
N GLY A 158 22.40 0.97 0.81
CA GLY A 158 22.25 1.69 -0.47
C GLY A 158 20.91 1.43 -1.18
N LEU A 159 19.95 0.76 -0.53
CA LEU A 159 18.64 0.42 -1.10
C LEU A 159 17.64 1.57 -1.02
N LEU A 160 17.86 2.54 -0.14
CA LEU A 160 17.06 3.76 -0.02
C LEU A 160 17.99 4.97 0.09
N SER A 161 17.69 6.03 -0.64
CA SER A 161 18.34 7.32 -0.43
C SER A 161 17.92 7.87 0.94
N ALA A 162 18.90 8.31 1.74
CA ALA A 162 18.57 9.21 2.83
C ALA A 162 17.83 10.40 2.21
N ALA A 163 16.68 10.78 2.78
CA ALA A 163 16.14 12.11 2.49
C ALA A 163 17.31 13.08 2.72
N PRO A 164 17.59 14.03 1.80
CA PRO A 164 18.56 15.05 2.09
C PRO A 164 18.16 15.62 3.44
N ALA A 165 19.08 15.53 4.42
CA ALA A 165 18.91 16.26 5.65
C ALA A 165 18.53 17.66 5.21
N ALA A 166 17.36 18.14 5.62
CA ALA A 166 16.99 19.52 5.36
C ALA A 166 18.20 20.32 5.80
N THR A 167 18.95 20.85 4.83
CA THR A 167 20.09 21.70 5.11
C THR A 167 19.48 22.78 6.00
N PRO A 168 19.84 22.88 7.29
CA PRO A 168 19.44 24.06 8.06
C PRO A 168 19.86 25.23 7.18
N PRO A 169 18.95 26.17 6.88
CA PRO A 169 19.14 27.13 5.81
C PRO A 169 20.57 27.62 5.89
N GLN A 170 21.40 27.20 4.93
CA GLN A 170 22.73 27.76 4.81
C GLN A 170 22.43 29.24 4.67
N MET A 171 22.91 30.01 5.65
CA MET A 171 23.11 31.43 5.49
C MET A 171 24.05 31.55 4.30
N ALA A 172 23.47 31.48 3.11
CA ALA A 172 24.11 31.86 1.89
C ALA A 172 24.43 33.33 2.12
N ASP A 173 25.73 33.61 2.06
CA ASP A 173 26.29 34.95 2.07
C ASP A 173 25.42 35.83 1.18
N ILE A 174 24.66 36.71 1.81
CA ILE A 174 23.94 37.77 1.09
C ILE A 174 25.04 38.74 0.68
N ASP A 175 25.50 38.59 -0.56
CA ASP A 175 26.22 39.64 -1.27
C ASP A 175 25.33 40.90 -1.26
N PRO A 176 25.74 42.00 -0.61
CA PRO A 176 24.93 43.21 -0.53
C PRO A 176 24.71 43.90 -1.88
N THR A 177 25.36 43.43 -2.95
CA THR A 177 25.33 44.06 -4.27
C THR A 177 24.46 43.38 -5.32
N GLU A 178 23.81 42.26 -5.03
CA GLU A 178 22.87 41.64 -5.98
C GLU A 178 21.44 42.15 -5.75
N ALA A 179 21.08 43.21 -6.47
CA ALA A 179 19.74 43.77 -6.51
C ALA A 179 18.70 42.65 -6.77
N PRO A 180 17.60 42.57 -6.00
CA PRO A 180 16.65 41.49 -6.15
C PRO A 180 16.03 41.54 -7.55
N ASN A 181 16.25 40.46 -8.30
CA ASN A 181 15.76 40.25 -9.65
C ASN A 181 14.24 40.46 -9.71
N ARG A 182 13.86 41.67 -10.13
CA ARG A 182 12.51 42.17 -10.31
C ARG A 182 11.93 41.50 -11.56
N GLY A 183 11.48 40.24 -11.46
CA GLY A 183 11.14 39.53 -12.69
C GLY A 183 10.54 38.13 -12.63
N VAL A 184 9.76 37.73 -11.61
CA VAL A 184 8.73 36.68 -11.80
C VAL A 184 7.48 37.07 -11.03
N ASN A 185 6.38 37.26 -11.76
CA ASN A 185 5.05 37.60 -11.28
C ASN A 185 4.72 36.90 -9.94
N GLY A 186 4.59 37.68 -8.86
CA GLY A 186 4.37 37.22 -7.48
C GLY A 186 3.01 36.54 -7.28
N LYS A 187 2.79 35.40 -7.90
CA LYS A 187 1.57 34.59 -7.72
C LYS A 187 1.83 33.55 -6.64
N LYS A 188 1.31 33.80 -5.44
CA LYS A 188 1.24 32.81 -4.35
C LYS A 188 0.07 31.87 -4.62
N VAL A 189 0.14 30.66 -4.08
CA VAL A 189 -0.97 29.71 -4.13
C VAL A 189 -1.61 29.63 -2.76
N GLN A 190 -2.93 29.74 -2.71
CA GLN A 190 -3.72 29.50 -1.51
C GLN A 190 -4.30 28.08 -1.58
N VAL A 191 -4.11 27.32 -0.51
CA VAL A 191 -4.58 25.94 -0.33
C VAL A 191 -5.88 25.97 0.47
N SER A 192 -6.90 25.28 -0.02
CA SER A 192 -8.08 24.93 0.79
C SER A 192 -8.35 23.43 0.72
N VAL A 193 -8.86 22.88 1.81
CA VAL A 193 -9.26 21.46 1.88
C VAL A 193 -10.74 21.38 2.21
N ASP A 194 -11.52 20.77 1.32
CA ASP A 194 -12.91 20.46 1.54
C ASP A 194 -13.03 19.34 2.58
N ASN A 195 -13.49 19.69 3.79
CA ASN A 195 -13.64 18.74 4.89
C ASN A 195 -14.78 17.73 4.70
N GLN A 196 -15.75 17.98 3.82
CA GLN A 196 -16.82 17.04 3.48
C GLN A 196 -16.33 15.97 2.50
N ARG A 197 -15.38 16.34 1.62
CA ARG A 197 -14.74 15.41 0.66
C ARG A 197 -13.49 14.73 1.23
N CYS A 198 -12.76 15.38 2.13
CA CYS A 198 -11.51 14.88 2.67
C CYS A 198 -11.74 13.64 3.55
N ARG A 199 -11.24 12.50 3.08
CA ARG A 199 -11.30 11.22 3.81
C ARG A 199 -10.04 10.90 4.62
N ARG A 200 -9.14 11.89 4.80
CA ARG A 200 -7.99 11.82 5.72
C ARG A 200 -7.06 10.61 5.46
N TYR A 201 -6.85 10.28 4.19
CA TYR A 201 -5.94 9.20 3.79
C TYR A 201 -4.46 9.50 4.04
N GLY A 202 -4.10 10.76 4.32
CA GLY A 202 -2.73 11.17 4.62
C GLY A 202 -1.76 11.20 3.45
N ILE A 203 -2.28 11.03 2.24
CA ILE A 203 -1.48 11.13 1.01
C ILE A 203 -0.91 12.54 0.84
N CYS A 204 -1.66 13.58 1.21
CA CYS A 204 -1.17 14.95 1.18
C CYS A 204 0.03 15.17 2.12
N GLN A 205 0.03 14.56 3.31
CA GLN A 205 1.17 14.58 4.23
C GLN A 205 2.37 13.80 3.68
N ALA A 206 2.13 12.69 2.98
CA ALA A 206 3.21 11.92 2.36
C ALA A 206 3.88 12.67 1.18
N GLU A 207 3.13 13.51 0.47
CA GLU A 207 3.65 14.32 -0.64
C GLU A 207 4.32 15.61 -0.16
N SER A 208 3.82 16.22 0.92
CA SER A 208 4.30 17.50 1.43
C SER A 208 4.04 17.60 2.95
N PRO A 209 4.88 16.94 3.77
CA PRO A 209 4.70 16.89 5.24
C PRO A 209 4.84 18.26 5.92
N GLU A 210 5.53 19.19 5.28
CA GLU A 210 5.66 20.59 5.67
C GLU A 210 4.36 21.39 5.49
N LEU A 211 3.52 21.01 4.51
CA LEU A 211 2.24 21.68 4.25
C LEU A 211 1.04 20.95 4.83
N PHE A 212 1.09 19.64 5.05
CA PHE A 212 -0.04 18.83 5.49
C PHE A 212 0.36 17.85 6.60
N GLN A 213 -0.37 17.85 7.71
CA GLN A 213 -0.15 16.96 8.84
C GLN A 213 -1.46 16.38 9.36
N LEU A 214 -1.58 15.06 9.38
CA LEU A 214 -2.61 14.36 10.13
C LEU A 214 -2.18 14.21 11.58
N LEU A 215 -2.98 14.80 12.45
CA LEU A 215 -2.82 14.70 13.90
C LEU A 215 -3.32 13.34 14.40
N ALA A 216 -2.88 12.96 15.60
CA ALA A 216 -3.25 11.70 16.24
C ALA A 216 -4.76 11.57 16.50
N ASP A 217 -5.47 12.70 16.62
CA ASP A 217 -6.94 12.77 16.75
C ASP A 217 -7.68 12.63 15.41
N GLY A 218 -6.95 12.48 14.31
CA GLY A 218 -7.48 12.31 12.97
C GLY A 218 -7.87 13.62 12.27
N ARG A 219 -7.57 14.80 12.82
CA ARG A 219 -7.72 16.08 12.10
C ARG A 219 -6.55 16.29 11.14
N LEU A 220 -6.82 16.91 10.00
CA LEU A 220 -5.79 17.34 9.05
C LEU A 220 -5.47 18.82 9.32
N ARG A 221 -4.25 19.11 9.74
CA ARG A 221 -3.68 20.45 9.76
C ARG A 221 -3.00 20.72 8.43
N TYR A 222 -3.18 21.91 7.87
CA TYR A 222 -2.47 22.29 6.65
C TYR A 222 -2.15 23.78 6.63
N VAL A 223 -1.13 24.16 5.86
CA VAL A 223 -0.74 25.56 5.64
C VAL A 223 -1.61 26.14 4.54
N ARG A 224 -2.40 27.17 4.87
CA ARG A 224 -3.34 27.79 3.92
C ARG A 224 -2.63 28.65 2.87
N ASP A 225 -1.60 29.38 3.28
CA ASP A 225 -0.89 30.32 2.42
C ASP A 225 0.61 29.93 2.38
N PRO A 226 0.97 28.84 1.68
CA PRO A 226 2.36 28.43 1.50
C PRO A 226 3.19 29.51 0.81
N ASP A 227 4.48 29.52 1.11
CA ASP A 227 5.47 30.33 0.40
C ASP A 227 5.59 29.90 -1.06
N THR A 228 6.22 30.74 -1.89
CA THR A 228 6.38 30.48 -3.32
C THR A 228 7.22 29.23 -3.59
N GLY A 229 8.17 28.88 -2.72
CA GLY A 229 8.98 27.66 -2.81
C GLY A 229 8.17 26.38 -2.62
N SER A 230 7.15 26.40 -1.75
CA SER A 230 6.31 25.23 -1.46
C SER A 230 5.17 25.01 -2.46
N ARG A 231 5.06 25.85 -3.51
CA ARG A 231 4.02 25.74 -4.56
C ARG A 231 3.98 24.36 -5.22
N ALA A 232 5.14 23.79 -5.52
CA ALA A 232 5.24 22.48 -6.16
C ALA A 232 4.71 21.36 -5.25
N GLY A 233 5.01 21.43 -3.94
CA GLY A 233 4.51 20.49 -2.92
C GLY A 233 2.98 20.55 -2.80
N ALA A 234 2.41 21.76 -2.76
CA ALA A 234 0.96 21.96 -2.74
C ALA A 234 0.27 21.36 -3.98
N GLN A 235 0.84 21.56 -5.18
CA GLN A 235 0.34 20.99 -6.44
C GLN A 235 0.46 19.47 -6.49
N ALA A 236 1.54 18.89 -5.97
CA ALA A 236 1.70 17.45 -5.87
C ALA A 236 0.66 16.84 -4.92
N ALA A 237 0.48 17.42 -3.74
CA ALA A 237 -0.54 16.97 -2.77
C ALA A 237 -1.96 17.04 -3.34
N ALA A 238 -2.30 18.12 -4.07
CA ALA A 238 -3.60 18.26 -4.71
C ALA A 238 -3.86 17.20 -5.79
N ARG A 239 -2.88 16.96 -6.68
CA ARG A 239 -2.97 15.94 -7.74
C ARG A 239 -3.07 14.52 -7.20
N SER A 240 -2.40 14.24 -6.08
CA SER A 240 -2.42 12.93 -5.43
C SER A 240 -3.64 12.71 -4.53
N CYS A 241 -4.50 13.71 -4.33
CA CYS A 241 -5.68 13.59 -3.48
C CYS A 241 -6.77 12.73 -4.13
N PRO A 242 -7.07 11.51 -3.64
CA PRO A 242 -8.01 10.60 -4.33
C PRO A 242 -9.45 11.12 -4.33
N MET A 243 -9.79 11.96 -3.36
CA MET A 243 -11.12 12.55 -3.22
C MET A 243 -11.22 13.90 -3.93
N GLN A 244 -10.11 14.38 -4.52
CA GLN A 244 -9.96 15.73 -5.07
C GLN A 244 -10.47 16.80 -4.08
N ALA A 245 -10.11 16.63 -2.81
CA ALA A 245 -10.55 17.49 -1.73
C ALA A 245 -9.68 18.74 -1.55
N ILE A 246 -8.53 18.83 -2.24
CA ILE A 246 -7.59 19.94 -2.11
C ILE A 246 -7.75 20.86 -3.32
N GLN A 247 -7.98 22.14 -3.07
CA GLN A 247 -8.12 23.16 -4.10
C GLN A 247 -6.98 24.16 -3.96
N LEU A 248 -6.47 24.64 -5.09
CA LEU A 248 -5.41 25.63 -5.16
C LEU A 248 -5.93 26.85 -5.92
N GLN A 249 -5.81 28.03 -5.34
CA GLN A 249 -6.16 29.30 -5.97
C GLN A 249 -4.91 30.16 -6.12
N GLU A 250 -4.69 30.74 -7.31
CA GLU A 250 -3.62 31.72 -7.48
C GLU A 250 -4.06 33.05 -6.88
N VAL A 251 -3.27 33.57 -5.95
CA VAL A 251 -3.50 34.86 -5.31
C VAL A 251 -2.31 35.77 -5.60
N ARG A 252 -2.58 37.02 -5.95
CA ARG A 252 -1.54 38.02 -6.21
C ARG A 252 -0.86 38.38 -4.87
N SER A 253 0.45 38.29 -4.79
CA SER A 253 1.20 38.74 -3.62
C SER A 253 1.00 40.25 -3.49
N ARG A 254 0.46 40.68 -2.34
CA ARG A 254 0.47 42.09 -1.95
C ARG A 254 1.89 42.55 -1.68
#